data_AF-A0A8S0W1T5-F1
#
_entry.id   AF-A0A8S0W1T5-F1
#
_cell.length_a   1.000
_cell.length_b   1.000
_cell.length_c   1.000
_cell.angle_alpha   90.00
_cell.angle_beta   90.00
_cell.angle_gamma   90.00
#
_symmetry.space_group_name_H-M   'P 1'
#
loop_
_entity.id
_entity.type
_entity.pdbx_description
1 polymer ?
#
loop_
_entity_poly.entity_id
_entity_poly.type
_entity_poly.pdbx_seq_one_letter_code
_entity_poly.pdbx_strand_id
1 'polypeptide(L)'
;MSQLTQAISEVQERLGSLQDEIERLKRYVEALEEENIRLKRELCAVPEQETNRVIANAERLQGVGRENLMKLYREGFHVCHLHFGQPLEDGDCLFCRAFLRRD
;
A
#
# COMPACT_ATOMS: atom_id res chain seq x y z
N MET A 1 -5.27 45.22 44.80
CA MET A 1 -5.19 43.83 45.31
C MET A 1 -6.12 42.85 44.58
N SER A 2 -7.21 43.26 43.92
CA SER A 2 -8.16 42.32 43.25
C SER A 2 -7.79 41.89 41.83
N GLN A 3 -7.10 42.73 41.04
CA GLN A 3 -6.79 42.42 39.64
C GLN A 3 -5.77 41.28 39.49
N LEU A 4 -4.79 41.20 40.40
CA LEU A 4 -3.77 40.15 40.36
C LEU A 4 -4.37 38.78 40.71
N THR A 5 -5.26 38.72 41.70
CA THR A 5 -5.99 37.51 42.08
C THR A 5 -6.93 37.04 40.98
N GLN A 6 -7.56 37.97 40.25
CA GLN A 6 -8.39 37.63 39.10
C GLN A 6 -7.56 37.05 37.95
N ALA A 7 -6.42 37.65 37.62
CA ALA A 7 -5.50 37.12 36.61
C ALA A 7 -4.95 35.73 36.99
N ILE A 8 -4.63 35.50 38.26
CA ILE A 8 -4.21 34.18 38.76
C ILE A 8 -5.34 33.15 38.61
N SER A 9 -6.59 33.54 38.92
CA SER A 9 -7.75 32.66 38.79
C SER A 9 -7.99 32.26 37.33
N GLU A 10 -7.90 33.20 36.39
CA GLU A 10 -8.01 32.91 34.95
C GLU A 10 -6.91 31.96 34.44
N VAL A 11 -5.68 32.13 34.94
CA VAL A 11 -4.57 31.23 34.59
C VAL A 11 -4.81 29.84 35.18
N GLN A 12 -5.32 29.73 36.41
CA GLN A 12 -5.68 28.44 37.01
C GLN A 12 -6.77 27.72 36.21
N GLU A 13 -7.79 28.44 35.76
CA GLU A 13 -8.87 27.87 34.95
C GLU A 13 -8.36 27.34 33.61
N ARG A 14 -7.49 28.11 32.93
CA ARG A 14 -6.85 27.69 31.67
C ARG A 14 -5.92 26.49 31.86
N LEU A 15 -5.20 26.43 32.97
CA LEU A 15 -4.37 25.27 33.30
C LEU A 15 -5.23 24.02 33.54
N GLY A 16 -6.36 24.17 34.24
CA GLY A 16 -7.33 23.09 34.42
C GLY A 16 -7.87 22.57 33.09
N SER A 17 -8.30 23.46 32.19
CA SER A 17 -8.81 23.05 30.88
C SER A 17 -7.77 22.35 30.02
N LEU A 18 -6.50 22.80 30.08
CA LEU A 18 -5.39 22.15 29.37
C LEU A 18 -5.09 20.77 29.97
N GLN A 19 -5.19 20.61 31.28
CA GLN A 19 -4.98 19.34 31.96
C GLN A 19 -6.05 18.32 31.54
N ASP A 20 -7.31 18.74 31.48
CA ASP A 20 -8.42 17.91 30.99
C ASP A 20 -8.22 17.49 29.53
N GLU A 21 -7.68 18.39 28.70
CA GLU A 21 -7.40 18.12 27.30
C GLU A 21 -6.24 17.13 27.12
N ILE A 22 -5.19 17.26 27.93
CA ILE A 22 -4.09 16.30 27.98
C ILE A 22 -4.62 14.92 28.39
N GLU A 23 -5.51 14.82 29.37
CA GLU A 23 -6.11 13.53 29.76
C GLU A 23 -6.96 12.92 28.65
N ARG A 24 -7.74 13.74 27.93
CA ARG A 24 -8.50 13.26 26.76
C ARG A 24 -7.58 12.73 25.67
N LEU A 25 -6.51 13.47 25.37
CA LEU A 25 -5.53 13.06 24.35
C LEU A 25 -4.80 11.77 24.74
N LYS A 26 -4.43 11.60 26.02
CA LYS A 26 -3.82 10.36 26.51
C LYS A 26 -4.70 9.15 26.25
N ARG A 27 -5.98 9.22 26.64
CA ARG A 27 -6.94 8.13 26.39
C ARG A 27 -7.10 7.82 24.90
N TYR A 28 -7.07 8.85 24.06
CA TYR A 28 -7.16 8.69 22.62
C TYR A 28 -5.91 8.01 22.03
N VAL A 29 -4.72 8.38 22.50
CA VAL A 29 -3.46 7.75 22.09
C VAL A 29 -3.45 6.27 22.48
N GLU A 30 -3.83 5.94 23.72
CA GLU A 30 -3.91 4.55 24.20
C GLU A 30 -4.83 3.70 23.30
N ALA A 31 -6.02 4.21 22.95
CA ALA A 31 -6.95 3.53 22.07
C ALA A 31 -6.38 3.31 20.65
N LEU A 32 -5.68 4.31 20.10
CA LEU A 32 -5.03 4.19 18.79
C LEU A 32 -3.86 3.19 18.80
N GLU A 33 -3.09 3.13 19.89
CA GLU A 33 -2.01 2.17 20.05
C GLU A 33 -2.53 0.74 20.11
N GLU A 34 -3.62 0.49 20.84
CA GLU A 34 -4.30 -0.81 20.90
C GLU A 34 -4.82 -1.23 19.52
N GLU A 35 -5.46 -0.32 18.78
CA GLU A 35 -5.94 -0.57 17.44
C GLU A 35 -4.77 -0.84 16.45
N ASN A 36 -3.67 -0.10 16.57
CA ASN A 36 -2.49 -0.34 15.76
C ASN A 36 -1.89 -1.72 16.00
N ILE A 37 -1.82 -2.16 17.26
CA ILE A 37 -1.36 -3.50 17.64
C ILE A 37 -2.30 -4.55 17.05
N ARG A 38 -3.63 -4.37 17.14
CA ARG A 38 -4.64 -5.28 16.58
C ARG A 38 -4.47 -5.40 15.06
N LEU A 39 -4.41 -4.29 14.35
CA LEU A 39 -4.25 -4.27 12.89
C LEU A 39 -2.91 -4.89 12.44
N LYS A 40 -1.82 -4.63 13.17
CA LYS A 40 -0.53 -5.28 12.90
C LYS A 40 -0.60 -6.80 13.07
N ARG A 41 -1.33 -7.28 14.08
CA ARG A 41 -1.57 -8.72 14.26
C ARG A 41 -2.37 -9.32 13.12
N GLU A 42 -3.41 -8.63 12.66
CA GLU A 42 -4.21 -9.06 11.50
C GLU A 42 -3.38 -9.09 10.20
N LEU A 43 -2.54 -8.08 9.97
CA LEU A 43 -1.60 -8.03 8.85
C LEU A 43 -0.56 -9.15 8.89
N CYS A 44 0.00 -9.44 10.08
CA CYS A 44 0.92 -10.57 10.26
C CYS A 44 0.20 -11.94 10.27
N ALA A 45 -1.12 -11.96 10.40
CA ALA A 45 -1.92 -13.18 10.31
C ALA A 45 -2.20 -13.60 8.87
N VAL A 46 -1.75 -12.83 7.85
CA VAL A 46 -1.62 -13.35 6.49
C VAL A 46 -0.72 -14.58 6.59
N PRO A 47 -1.24 -15.79 6.33
CA PRO A 47 -0.50 -17.01 6.57
C PRO A 47 0.79 -16.96 5.76
N GLU A 48 1.92 -17.24 6.40
CA GLU A 48 3.21 -17.37 5.71
C GLU A 48 3.10 -18.35 4.53
N GLN A 49 2.19 -19.33 4.63
CA GLN A 49 1.80 -20.24 3.56
C GLN A 49 1.17 -19.55 2.34
N GLU A 50 0.35 -18.51 2.52
CA GLU A 50 -0.28 -17.77 1.43
C GLU A 50 0.73 -16.86 0.74
N THR A 51 1.59 -16.18 1.51
CA THR A 51 2.73 -15.43 1.00
C THR A 51 3.70 -16.33 0.22
N ASN A 52 4.06 -17.48 0.79
CA ASN A 52 4.94 -18.46 0.13
C ASN A 52 4.28 -19.07 -1.11
N ARG A 53 2.95 -19.25 -1.13
CA ARG A 53 2.21 -19.67 -2.33
C ARG A 53 2.26 -18.61 -3.43
N VAL A 54 2.10 -17.33 -3.10
CA VAL A 54 2.19 -16.23 -4.06
C VAL A 54 3.62 -16.11 -4.60
N ILE A 55 4.64 -16.19 -3.74
CA ILE A 55 6.05 -16.17 -4.12
C ILE A 55 6.39 -17.37 -5.01
N ALA A 56 6.05 -18.60 -4.60
CA ALA A 56 6.30 -19.80 -5.40
C ALA A 56 5.56 -19.78 -6.74
N ASN A 57 4.35 -19.22 -6.79
CA ASN A 57 3.64 -19.04 -8.06
C ASN A 57 4.32 -17.97 -8.92
N ALA A 58 4.77 -16.85 -8.34
CA ALA A 58 5.52 -15.82 -9.05
C ALA A 58 6.86 -16.36 -9.60
N GLU A 59 7.60 -17.15 -8.83
CA GLU A 59 8.82 -17.84 -9.27
C GLU A 59 8.54 -18.85 -10.39
N ARG A 60 7.45 -19.61 -10.28
CA ARG A 60 7.02 -20.54 -11.35
C ARG A 60 6.59 -19.82 -12.62
N LEU A 61 6.01 -18.62 -12.49
CA LEU A 61 5.55 -17.80 -13.62
C LEU A 61 6.67 -16.95 -14.23
N GLN A 62 7.73 -16.66 -13.47
CA GLN A 62 8.96 -16.08 -13.99
C GLN A 62 9.53 -17.05 -15.04
N GLY A 63 9.73 -16.54 -16.26
CA GLY A 63 10.12 -17.35 -17.42
C GLY A 63 8.95 -17.88 -18.25
N VAL A 64 8.00 -18.59 -17.64
CA VAL A 64 6.85 -19.19 -18.37
C VAL A 64 5.93 -18.12 -18.96
N GLY A 65 5.63 -17.06 -18.19
CA GLY A 65 4.78 -15.97 -18.67
C GLY A 65 5.38 -15.24 -19.87
N ARG A 66 6.70 -14.97 -19.83
CA ARG A 66 7.43 -14.33 -20.91
C ARG A 66 7.52 -15.23 -22.15
N GLU A 67 7.72 -16.54 -21.96
CA GLU A 67 7.72 -17.51 -23.06
C GLU A 67 6.35 -17.58 -23.74
N ASN A 68 5.26 -17.58 -22.97
CA ASN A 68 3.90 -17.57 -23.51
C ASN A 68 3.61 -16.28 -24.30
N LEU A 69 4.04 -15.13 -23.80
CA LEU A 69 3.91 -13.86 -24.52
C LEU A 69 4.75 -13.86 -25.81
N MET A 70 5.94 -14.47 -25.80
CA MET A 70 6.71 -14.69 -27.04
C MET A 70 5.99 -15.60 -28.03
N LYS A 71 5.30 -16.65 -27.56
CA LYS A 71 4.50 -17.54 -28.43
C LYS A 71 3.36 -16.78 -29.09
N LEU A 72 2.56 -16.06 -28.31
CA LEU A 72 1.47 -15.21 -28.83
C LEU A 72 1.97 -14.19 -29.86
N TYR A 73 3.12 -13.58 -29.61
CA TYR A 73 3.74 -12.66 -30.56
C TYR A 73 4.13 -13.33 -31.89
N ARG A 74 4.69 -14.55 -31.83
CA ARG A 74 5.04 -15.34 -33.04
C ARG A 74 3.83 -15.85 -33.79
N GLU A 75 2.73 -16.10 -33.10
CA GLU A 75 1.44 -16.46 -33.69
C GLU A 75 0.75 -15.26 -34.39
N GLY A 76 1.32 -14.06 -34.25
CA GLY A 76 0.84 -12.86 -34.93
C GLY A 76 -0.10 -12.03 -34.07
N PHE A 77 -0.01 -12.09 -32.74
CA PHE A 77 -0.79 -11.25 -31.84
C PHE A 77 0.05 -10.20 -31.12
N HIS A 78 -0.53 -9.03 -30.89
CA HIS A 78 0.08 -7.99 -30.08
C HIS A 78 0.11 -8.39 -28.59
N VAL A 79 1.26 -8.16 -27.94
CA VAL A 79 1.44 -8.37 -26.49
C VAL A 79 1.73 -7.08 -25.71
N CYS A 80 1.71 -5.94 -26.40
CA CYS A 80 1.84 -4.64 -25.76
C CYS A 80 0.49 -4.16 -25.19
N HIS A 81 0.55 -3.27 -24.20
CA HIS A 81 -0.63 -2.71 -23.54
C HIS A 81 -1.57 -1.89 -24.45
N LEU A 82 -1.14 -1.53 -25.67
CA LEU A 82 -1.93 -0.73 -26.60
C LEU A 82 -2.91 -1.57 -27.44
N HIS A 83 -2.50 -2.79 -27.83
CA HIS A 83 -3.22 -3.59 -28.81
C HIS A 83 -3.35 -5.06 -28.40
N PHE A 84 -3.23 -5.37 -27.10
CA PHE A 84 -3.11 -6.73 -26.59
C PHE A 84 -4.16 -7.69 -27.19
N GLY A 85 -3.70 -8.79 -27.78
CA GLY A 85 -4.53 -9.84 -28.37
C GLY A 85 -5.10 -9.53 -29.77
N GLN A 86 -4.80 -8.36 -30.34
CA GLN A 86 -5.19 -8.03 -31.72
C GLN A 86 -4.20 -8.64 -32.74
N PRO A 87 -4.63 -8.97 -33.97
CA PRO A 87 -3.75 -9.46 -35.03
C PRO A 87 -2.69 -8.43 -35.44
N LEU A 88 -1.49 -8.89 -35.81
CA LEU A 88 -0.46 -8.09 -36.45
C LEU A 88 -0.83 -7.87 -37.92
N GLU A 89 -1.30 -6.67 -38.26
CA GLU A 89 -1.71 -6.33 -39.62
C GLU A 89 -0.50 -6.02 -40.54
N ASP A 90 0.55 -5.37 -40.00
CA ASP A 90 1.71 -4.88 -40.77
C ASP A 90 3.04 -5.03 -40.01
N GLY A 91 3.56 -6.27 -39.91
CA GLY A 91 4.93 -6.53 -39.45
C GLY A 91 5.25 -6.16 -37.98
N ASP A 92 6.55 -6.18 -37.68
CA ASP A 92 7.13 -6.21 -36.33
C ASP A 92 6.78 -4.96 -35.48
N CYS A 93 6.05 -5.13 -34.37
CA CYS A 93 5.60 -4.04 -33.50
C CYS A 93 6.70 -3.60 -32.52
N LEU A 94 7.20 -2.37 -32.66
CA LEU A 94 8.25 -1.80 -31.81
C LEU A 94 7.94 -1.89 -30.30
N PHE A 95 6.68 -1.67 -29.90
CA PHE A 95 6.26 -1.77 -28.50
C PHE A 95 6.27 -3.20 -27.98
N CYS A 96 5.85 -4.18 -28.80
CA CYS A 96 5.92 -5.59 -28.41
C CYS A 96 7.37 -6.03 -28.22
N ARG A 97 8.29 -5.62 -29.11
CA ARG A 97 9.72 -5.93 -28.96
C ARG A 97 10.36 -5.25 -27.77
N ALA A 98 10.01 -3.99 -27.50
CA ALA A 98 10.53 -3.25 -26.36
C ALA A 98 10.06 -3.91 -25.05
N PHE A 99 8.80 -4.32 -25.01
CA PHE A 99 8.20 -5.06 -23.90
C PHE A 99 8.87 -6.43 -23.69
N LEU A 100 9.12 -7.18 -24.76
CA LEU A 100 9.79 -8.49 -24.70
C LEU A 100 11.32 -8.42 -24.51
N ARG A 101 11.93 -7.23 -24.50
CA ARG A 101 13.39 -7.04 -24.28
C ARG A 101 13.77 -6.44 -22.95
N ARG A 102 12.82 -5.85 -22.20
CA ARG A 102 13.09 -5.46 -20.82
C ARG A 102 13.10 -6.73 -19.96
N ASP A 103 14.19 -6.90 -19.22
CA ASP A 103 14.29 -7.83 -18.10
C ASP A 103 13.70 -7.19 -16.85
#